data_AF-A0A7C6PLK7-F1
#
_entry.id   AF-A0A7C6PLK7-F1
#
_cell.length_a   1.000
_cell.length_b   1.000
_cell.length_c   1.000
_cell.angle_alpha   90.00
_cell.angle_beta   90.00
_cell.angle_gamma   90.00
#
_symmetry.space_group_name_H-M   'P 1'
#
loop_
_entity.id
_entity.type
_entity.pdbx_description
1 polymer ?
#
loop_
_entity_poly.entity_id
_entity_poly.type
_entity_poly.pdbx_seq_one_letter_code
_entity_poly.pdbx_strand_id
1 'polypeptide(L)'
;MERPSQESERHDQSQQEEGRSLEFGRYEIRAPADLLVASLSATSKVVFLTLLAWCPDQTGEVVERWSRLARRFAMDRHTLRRHIVELVESGWLRVERTGRYQTRFVMCNPVLAEREAELERVQARLSRARFGGEALMREWLNLLVDSEEYNDNARPGFLRNPLTGENLEYDRWYSTGVAFEFNGPQHYRPTDLYSDLRQVEATQARDLMKKGISQEQGVVLITVEPQDLTLERMQAKIAGHLPLRKIRCDDPVLRFLAASSERYMFKAGGEWRRKRFPQP
;
A
#
# COMPACT_ATOMS: atom_id res chain seq x y z
N MET A 1 32.05 -41.36 16.67
CA MET A 1 31.25 -41.31 15.41
C MET A 1 29.88 -40.79 15.81
N GLU A 2 29.79 -39.48 15.98
CA GLU A 2 28.59 -38.80 16.49
C GLU A 2 27.84 -38.17 15.31
N ARG A 3 26.51 -38.34 15.33
CA ARG A 3 25.57 -37.77 14.35
C ARG A 3 25.45 -36.25 14.58
N PRO A 4 25.36 -35.42 13.53
CA PRO A 4 25.02 -34.01 13.72
C PRO A 4 23.50 -33.83 13.77
N SER A 5 23.03 -33.23 14.85
CA SER A 5 21.66 -32.76 15.02
C SER A 5 21.43 -31.47 14.24
N GLN A 6 20.41 -31.48 13.38
CA GLN A 6 19.77 -30.29 12.83
C GLN A 6 18.70 -29.79 13.80
N GLU A 7 18.49 -28.45 13.80
CA GLU A 7 17.42 -27.62 14.39
C GLU A 7 18.05 -26.52 15.24
N SER A 8 17.72 -25.23 15.13
CA SER A 8 16.66 -24.52 14.42
C SER A 8 17.10 -23.05 14.41
N GLU A 9 17.49 -22.51 13.26
CA GLU A 9 17.72 -21.07 13.12
C GLU A 9 16.37 -20.36 13.07
N ARG A 10 15.97 -19.78 14.21
CA ARG A 10 14.89 -18.79 14.25
C ARG A 10 15.40 -17.53 13.56
N HIS A 11 14.95 -17.32 12.33
CA HIS A 11 15.01 -16.01 11.67
C HIS A 11 14.04 -15.06 12.39
N ASP A 12 14.59 -14.26 13.29
CA ASP A 12 13.94 -13.06 13.82
C ASP A 12 14.15 -11.92 12.81
N GLN A 13 13.23 -11.78 11.86
CA GLN A 13 13.17 -10.61 11.00
C GLN A 13 12.45 -9.50 11.75
N SER A 14 13.19 -8.80 12.61
CA SER A 14 12.79 -7.52 13.16
C SER A 14 12.67 -6.52 12.00
N GLN A 15 11.44 -6.09 11.73
CA GLN A 15 11.15 -4.97 10.84
C GLN A 15 11.72 -3.71 11.49
N GLN A 16 12.84 -3.21 10.98
CA GLN A 16 13.38 -1.92 11.38
C GLN A 16 12.43 -0.83 10.85
N GLU A 17 11.65 -0.25 11.77
CA GLU A 17 10.94 1.01 11.54
C GLU A 17 11.98 2.11 11.29
N GLU A 18 12.00 2.66 10.08
CA GLU A 18 12.89 3.77 9.70
C GLU A 18 12.38 5.09 10.32
N GLY A 19 12.61 5.26 11.62
CA GLY A 19 12.42 6.53 12.31
C GLY A 19 13.39 7.59 11.80
N ARG A 20 12.94 8.85 11.74
CA ARG A 20 13.86 9.97 11.50
C ARG A 20 14.61 10.30 12.79
N SER A 21 15.91 10.51 12.65
CA SER A 21 16.82 10.82 13.74
C SER A 21 17.06 12.33 13.83
N LEU A 22 16.95 12.89 15.02
CA LEU A 22 17.36 14.27 15.33
C LEU A 22 18.58 14.23 16.26
N GLU A 23 19.69 14.81 15.80
CA GLU A 23 20.91 14.96 16.60
C GLU A 23 20.91 16.28 17.38
N PHE A 24 20.90 16.20 18.70
CA PHE A 24 21.08 17.35 19.59
C PHE A 24 22.39 17.19 20.35
N GLY A 25 23.54 17.52 19.74
CA GLY A 25 24.87 17.73 20.35
C GLY A 25 25.50 16.60 21.19
N ARG A 26 24.72 15.60 21.63
CA ARG A 26 25.05 14.46 22.51
C ARG A 26 23.95 13.39 22.58
N TYR A 27 22.74 13.64 22.06
CA TYR A 27 21.61 12.70 22.10
C TYR A 27 20.96 12.55 20.73
N GLU A 28 20.63 11.31 20.37
CA GLU A 28 19.85 10.93 19.20
C GLU A 28 18.43 10.58 19.65
N ILE A 29 17.41 11.29 19.15
CA ILE A 29 16.01 10.91 19.36
C ILE A 29 15.46 10.41 18.02
N ARG A 30 15.04 9.14 18.00
CA ARG A 30 14.31 8.55 16.88
C ARG A 30 12.82 8.70 17.12
N ALA A 31 12.13 9.27 16.14
CA ALA A 31 10.69 9.47 16.24
C ALA A 31 9.98 9.28 14.88
N PRO A 32 8.68 8.96 14.89
CA PRO A 32 7.89 8.90 13.68
C PRO A 32 7.86 10.26 12.97
N ALA A 33 8.21 10.29 11.68
CA ALA A 33 8.15 11.52 10.88
C ALA A 33 6.72 12.08 10.80
N ASP A 34 5.71 11.22 10.92
CA ASP A 34 4.29 11.56 10.93
C ASP A 34 3.93 12.53 12.08
N LEU A 35 4.68 12.49 13.19
CA LEU A 35 4.48 13.39 14.32
C LEU A 35 4.75 14.85 13.93
N LEU A 36 5.69 15.08 13.01
CA LEU A 36 6.07 16.43 12.58
C LEU A 36 4.94 17.09 11.80
N VAL A 37 4.22 16.33 10.98
CA VAL A 37 3.08 16.80 10.17
C VAL A 37 1.74 16.71 10.89
N ALA A 38 1.69 16.03 12.03
CA ALA A 38 0.47 15.92 12.84
C ALA A 38 -0.05 17.30 13.28
N SER A 39 -1.38 17.45 13.27
CA SER A 39 -2.10 18.64 13.73
C SER A 39 -2.16 18.69 15.27
N LEU A 40 -0.99 18.69 15.89
CA LEU A 40 -0.78 18.77 17.34
C LEU A 40 -0.07 20.08 17.69
N SER A 41 -0.34 20.60 18.89
CA SER A 41 0.45 21.70 19.45
C SER A 41 1.93 21.32 19.58
N ALA A 42 2.82 22.29 19.40
CA ALA A 42 4.27 22.08 19.52
C ALA A 42 4.64 21.47 20.88
N THR A 43 3.98 21.91 21.95
CA THR A 43 4.17 21.36 23.30
C THR A 43 3.75 19.89 23.38
N SER A 44 2.63 19.49 22.77
CA SER A 44 2.20 18.09 22.75
C SER A 44 3.16 17.20 21.97
N LYS A 45 3.72 17.69 20.86
CA LYS A 45 4.80 16.98 20.13
C LYS A 45 6.03 16.79 21.02
N VAL A 46 6.45 17.82 21.76
CA VAL A 46 7.57 17.73 22.71
C VAL A 46 7.27 16.75 23.84
N VAL A 47 6.05 16.75 24.38
CA VAL A 47 5.61 15.80 25.41
C VAL A 47 5.72 14.37 24.89
N PHE A 48 5.24 14.10 23.68
CA PHE A 48 5.35 12.79 23.04
C PHE A 48 6.82 12.38 22.84
N LEU A 49 7.65 13.24 22.25
CA LEU A 49 9.08 12.95 22.00
C LEU A 49 9.83 12.66 23.31
N THR A 50 9.50 13.39 24.37
CA THR A 50 10.13 13.22 25.68
C THR A 50 9.70 11.89 26.33
N LEU A 51 8.41 11.53 26.22
CA LEU A 51 7.93 10.22 26.66
C LEU A 51 8.64 9.10 25.90
N LEU A 52 8.77 9.24 24.58
CA LEU A 52 9.46 8.27 23.72
C LEU A 52 10.94 8.12 24.08
N ALA A 53 11.64 9.23 24.35
CA ALA A 53 13.04 9.22 24.79
C ALA A 53 13.23 8.55 26.16
N TRP A 54 12.17 8.38 26.95
CA TRP A 54 12.21 7.68 28.24
C TRP A 54 11.87 6.19 28.15
N CYS A 55 11.55 5.66 26.97
CA CYS A 55 11.45 4.23 26.73
C CYS A 55 12.85 3.62 26.61
N PRO A 56 13.33 2.87 27.61
CA PRO A 56 14.68 2.30 27.58
C PRO A 56 14.87 1.31 26.43
N ASP A 57 13.78 0.62 26.07
CA ASP A 57 13.81 -0.53 25.16
C ASP A 57 13.09 -0.24 23.83
N GLN A 58 12.73 1.02 23.56
CA GLN A 58 11.90 1.43 22.39
C GLN A 58 10.57 0.66 22.25
N THR A 59 10.10 0.01 23.32
CA THR A 59 8.85 -0.78 23.35
C THR A 59 7.59 0.02 23.06
N GLY A 60 7.70 1.35 22.95
CA GLY A 60 6.55 2.21 22.76
C GLY A 60 5.73 2.38 24.04
N GLU A 61 6.23 1.98 25.21
CA GLU A 61 5.48 2.07 26.46
C GLU A 61 6.27 2.69 27.62
N VAL A 62 5.58 3.53 28.41
CA VAL A 62 6.11 4.12 29.65
C VAL A 62 5.10 3.93 30.79
N VAL A 63 5.56 3.40 31.93
CA VAL A 63 4.74 3.34 33.14
C VAL A 63 5.25 4.36 34.16
N GLU A 64 4.48 5.41 34.41
CA GLU A 64 4.87 6.48 35.33
C GLU A 64 3.72 7.03 36.16
N ARG A 65 4.07 7.77 37.22
CA ARG A 65 3.09 8.51 38.04
C ARG A 65 2.92 9.93 37.50
N TRP A 66 1.68 10.42 37.44
CA TRP A 66 1.37 11.79 37.01
C TRP A 66 2.16 12.88 37.73
N SER A 67 2.39 12.76 39.05
CA SER A 67 3.16 13.73 39.82
C SER A 67 4.64 13.78 39.43
N ARG A 68 5.22 12.62 39.10
CA ARG A 68 6.60 12.52 38.62
C ARG A 68 6.72 13.02 37.20
N LEU A 69 5.71 12.75 36.37
CA LEU A 69 5.63 13.21 34.99
C LEU A 69 5.58 14.74 34.93
N ALA A 70 4.66 15.36 35.67
CA ALA A 70 4.53 16.83 35.76
C ALA A 70 5.84 17.49 36.23
N ARG A 71 6.51 16.91 37.23
CA ARG A 71 7.81 17.40 37.71
C ARG A 71 8.90 17.32 36.64
N ARG A 72 8.96 16.22 35.88
CA ARG A 72 9.96 16.05 34.82
C ARG A 72 9.76 17.02 33.66
N PHE A 73 8.51 17.28 33.29
CA PHE A 73 8.19 18.28 32.28
C PHE A 73 8.29 19.73 32.78
N ALA A 74 8.53 19.94 34.08
CA ALA A 74 8.44 21.24 34.74
C ALA A 74 7.10 21.97 34.44
N MET A 75 6.01 21.19 34.34
CA MET A 75 4.67 21.68 34.03
C MET A 75 3.75 21.50 35.23
N ASP A 76 2.77 22.39 35.36
CA ASP A 76 1.60 22.14 36.20
C ASP A 76 0.85 20.87 35.72
N ARG A 77 0.21 20.17 36.66
CA ARG A 77 -0.52 18.92 36.37
C ARG A 77 -1.69 19.12 35.41
N HIS A 78 -2.40 20.24 35.50
CA HIS A 78 -3.51 20.53 34.61
C HIS A 78 -3.01 20.79 33.18
N THR A 79 -1.92 21.53 33.04
CA THR A 79 -1.26 21.82 31.76
C THR A 79 -0.76 20.54 31.09
N LEU A 80 -0.02 19.69 31.81
CA LEU A 80 0.43 18.41 31.28
C LEU A 80 -0.76 17.52 30.89
N ARG A 81 -1.81 17.46 31.72
CA ARG A 81 -3.00 16.68 31.41
C ARG A 81 -3.66 17.13 30.11
N ARG A 82 -3.75 18.44 29.85
CA ARG A 82 -4.29 18.98 28.59
C ARG A 82 -3.52 18.46 27.37
N HIS A 83 -2.18 18.48 27.41
CA HIS A 83 -1.36 17.97 26.32
C HIS A 83 -1.46 16.45 26.14
N ILE A 84 -1.55 15.70 27.24
CA ILE A 84 -1.81 14.26 27.17
C ILE A 84 -3.18 13.96 26.58
N VAL A 85 -4.23 14.72 26.94
CA VAL A 85 -5.56 14.57 26.34
C VAL A 85 -5.53 14.85 24.85
N GLU A 86 -4.87 15.93 24.40
CA GLU A 86 -4.70 16.23 22.97
C GLU A 86 -4.03 15.08 22.21
N LEU A 87 -2.98 14.48 22.78
CA LEU A 87 -2.30 13.31 22.21
C LEU A 87 -3.20 12.08 22.17
N VAL A 88 -4.04 11.86 23.18
CA VAL A 88 -4.99 10.74 23.24
C VAL A 88 -6.11 10.90 22.21
N GLU A 89 -6.72 12.09 22.15
CA GLU A 89 -7.79 12.40 21.20
C GLU A 89 -7.31 12.32 19.75
N SER A 90 -6.04 12.67 19.51
CA SER A 90 -5.41 12.57 18.19
C SER A 90 -4.86 11.17 17.87
N GLY A 91 -5.03 10.18 18.77
CA GLY A 91 -4.60 8.80 18.55
C GLY A 91 -3.09 8.54 18.67
N TRP A 92 -2.30 9.54 19.10
CA TRP A 92 -0.85 9.44 19.29
C TRP A 92 -0.47 8.79 20.61
N LEU A 93 -1.38 8.72 21.57
CA LEU A 93 -1.11 8.15 22.88
C LEU A 93 -2.31 7.38 23.38
N ARG A 94 -2.09 6.23 24.01
CA ARG A 94 -3.11 5.52 24.78
C ARG A 94 -2.72 5.53 26.25
N VAL A 95 -3.71 5.73 27.12
CA VAL A 95 -3.48 5.89 28.56
C VAL A 95 -4.29 4.84 29.31
N GLU A 96 -3.60 3.99 30.06
CA GLU A 96 -4.19 2.89 30.82
C GLU A 96 -3.82 2.98 32.29
N ARG A 97 -4.78 2.74 33.19
CA ARG A 97 -4.53 2.74 34.63
C ARG A 97 -4.08 1.35 35.06
N THR A 98 -2.80 1.20 35.38
CA THR A 98 -2.20 -0.08 35.80
C THR A 98 -2.13 -0.26 37.32
N GLY A 99 -2.39 0.79 38.10
CA GLY A 99 -2.43 0.71 39.56
C GLY A 99 -2.98 1.97 40.21
N ARG A 100 -2.93 2.03 41.56
CA ARG A 100 -3.52 3.15 42.33
C ARG A 100 -2.93 4.52 41.98
N TYR A 101 -1.64 4.56 41.62
CA TYR A 101 -0.92 5.81 41.29
C TYR A 101 -0.11 5.75 39.99
N GLN A 102 -0.08 4.60 39.32
CA GLN A 102 0.68 4.37 38.09
C GLN A 102 -0.23 4.40 36.88
N THR A 103 0.29 4.95 35.79
CA THR A 103 -0.39 5.05 34.52
C THR A 103 0.57 4.57 33.44
N ARG A 104 0.10 3.63 32.61
CA ARG A 104 0.78 3.18 31.41
C ARG A 104 0.40 4.12 30.28
N PHE A 105 1.41 4.62 29.59
CA PHE A 105 1.33 5.45 28.41
C PHE A 105 1.89 4.62 27.26
N VAL A 106 1.06 4.33 26.26
CA VAL A 106 1.45 3.58 25.06
C VAL A 106 1.51 4.58 23.91
N MET A 107 2.68 4.77 23.34
CA MET A 107 2.88 5.60 22.16
C MET A 107 2.29 4.89 20.95
N CYS A 108 1.56 5.64 20.15
CA CYS A 108 0.89 5.13 18.96
C CYS A 108 1.27 6.03 17.77
N ASN A 109 1.20 5.46 16.57
CA ASN A 109 1.27 6.23 15.33
C ASN A 109 -0.05 6.00 14.56
N PRO A 110 -1.03 6.92 14.65
CA PRO A 110 -2.33 6.73 14.02
C PRO A 110 -2.23 6.66 12.50
N VAL A 111 -1.26 7.36 11.90
CA VAL A 111 -1.03 7.33 10.45
C VAL A 111 -0.53 5.95 10.02
N LEU A 112 0.49 5.41 10.72
CA LEU A 112 0.99 4.07 10.42
C LEU A 112 -0.09 3.00 10.64
N ALA A 113 -0.83 3.08 11.75
CA ALA A 113 -1.92 2.15 12.04
C ALA A 113 -3.01 2.15 10.96
N GLU A 114 -3.34 3.33 10.41
CA GLU A 114 -4.27 3.42 9.27
C GLU A 114 -3.70 2.76 8.00
N ARG A 115 -2.40 2.96 7.71
CA ARG A 115 -1.73 2.33 6.57
C ARG A 115 -1.64 0.81 6.73
N GLU A 116 -1.40 0.31 7.94
CA GLU A 116 -1.42 -1.13 8.26
C GLU A 116 -2.82 -1.72 8.10
N ALA A 117 -3.85 -1.04 8.58
CA ALA A 117 -5.23 -1.46 8.36
C ALA A 117 -5.58 -1.49 6.86
N GLU A 118 -5.08 -0.54 6.06
CA GLU A 118 -5.26 -0.58 4.61
C GLU A 118 -4.51 -1.75 3.96
N LEU A 119 -3.30 -2.05 4.42
CA LEU A 119 -2.56 -3.23 3.97
C LEU A 119 -3.37 -4.52 4.18
N GLU A 120 -4.02 -4.70 5.33
CA GLU A 120 -4.89 -5.85 5.57
C GLU A 120 -6.05 -5.92 4.57
N ARG A 121 -6.66 -4.77 4.24
CA ARG A 121 -7.73 -4.71 3.22
C ARG A 121 -7.22 -5.05 1.84
N VAL A 122 -6.05 -4.53 1.45
CA VAL A 122 -5.38 -4.86 0.18
C VAL A 122 -5.11 -6.36 0.08
N GLN A 123 -4.56 -6.97 1.14
CA GLN A 123 -4.33 -8.42 1.19
C GLN A 123 -5.63 -9.22 1.06
N ALA A 124 -6.68 -8.80 1.75
CA ALA A 124 -8.00 -9.44 1.65
C ALA A 124 -8.60 -9.32 0.23
N ARG A 125 -8.46 -8.18 -0.44
CA ARG A 125 -8.93 -7.99 -1.82
C ARG A 125 -8.15 -8.87 -2.80
N LEU A 126 -6.83 -8.88 -2.71
CA LEU A 126 -5.98 -9.68 -3.60
C LEU A 126 -6.17 -11.19 -3.40
N SER A 127 -6.32 -11.66 -2.16
CA SER A 127 -6.53 -13.09 -1.88
C SER A 127 -7.86 -13.63 -2.43
N ARG A 128 -8.88 -12.77 -2.55
CA ARG A 128 -10.19 -13.12 -3.11
C ARG A 128 -10.27 -12.93 -4.62
N ALA A 129 -9.30 -12.25 -5.23
CA ALA A 129 -9.34 -11.91 -6.64
C ALA A 129 -9.15 -13.15 -7.53
N ARG A 130 -10.03 -13.28 -8.53
CA ARG A 130 -9.92 -14.34 -9.55
C ARG A 130 -8.72 -14.13 -10.47
N PHE A 131 -8.45 -12.88 -10.83
CA PHE A 131 -7.37 -12.50 -11.74
C PHE A 131 -6.34 -11.65 -11.00
N GLY A 132 -5.25 -12.28 -10.56
CA GLY A 132 -4.25 -11.62 -9.72
C GLY A 132 -3.58 -10.40 -10.36
N GLY A 133 -3.36 -10.41 -11.67
CA GLY A 133 -2.71 -9.30 -12.37
C GLY A 133 -3.58 -8.05 -12.48
N GLU A 134 -4.85 -8.22 -12.87
CA GLU A 134 -5.85 -7.15 -12.91
C GLU A 134 -6.08 -6.57 -11.51
N ALA A 135 -6.18 -7.44 -10.49
CA ALA A 135 -6.34 -6.99 -9.12
C ALA A 135 -5.11 -6.21 -8.63
N LEU A 136 -3.89 -6.66 -8.94
CA LEU A 136 -2.67 -5.91 -8.63
C LEU A 136 -2.66 -4.55 -9.34
N MET A 137 -3.05 -4.48 -10.62
CA MET A 137 -3.19 -3.21 -11.34
C MET A 137 -4.15 -2.26 -10.60
N ARG A 138 -5.32 -2.73 -10.19
CA ARG A 138 -6.29 -1.92 -9.44
C ARG A 138 -5.74 -1.42 -8.11
N GLU A 139 -5.02 -2.26 -7.37
CA GLU A 139 -4.40 -1.82 -6.10
C GLU A 139 -3.27 -0.81 -6.31
N TRP A 140 -2.48 -0.95 -7.39
CA TRP A 140 -1.52 0.07 -7.78
C TRP A 140 -2.21 1.40 -8.11
N LEU A 141 -3.34 1.36 -8.83
CA LEU A 141 -4.14 2.55 -9.13
C LEU A 141 -4.74 3.18 -7.86
N ASN A 142 -5.26 2.37 -6.92
CA ASN A 142 -5.74 2.86 -5.61
C ASN A 142 -4.63 3.57 -4.82
N LEU A 143 -3.41 3.05 -4.88
CA LEU A 143 -2.27 3.64 -4.17
C LEU A 143 -1.78 4.94 -4.85
N LEU A 144 -1.75 4.96 -6.18
CA LEU A 144 -1.05 5.99 -6.96
C LEU A 144 -1.93 7.15 -7.43
N VAL A 145 -3.19 6.92 -7.75
CA VAL A 145 -4.05 7.93 -8.37
C VAL A 145 -4.76 8.76 -7.30
N ASP A 146 -4.68 10.09 -7.44
CA ASP A 146 -5.36 11.04 -6.56
C ASP A 146 -6.76 11.39 -7.09
N SER A 147 -7.58 10.37 -7.30
CA SER A 147 -8.98 10.50 -7.71
C SER A 147 -9.78 9.30 -7.22
N GLU A 148 -10.94 9.59 -6.65
CA GLU A 148 -11.91 8.58 -6.21
C GLU A 148 -13.04 8.38 -7.23
N GLU A 149 -13.06 9.19 -8.29
CA GLU A 149 -14.09 9.14 -9.34
C GLU A 149 -13.74 8.11 -10.42
N TYR A 150 -13.85 6.83 -10.06
CA TYR A 150 -13.67 5.73 -10.99
C TYR A 150 -14.77 4.68 -10.88
N ASN A 151 -14.90 3.88 -11.94
CA ASN A 151 -15.76 2.71 -11.98
C ASN A 151 -14.93 1.50 -12.44
N ASP A 152 -14.98 0.41 -11.67
CA ASP A 152 -14.34 -0.87 -12.00
C ASP A 152 -15.30 -1.72 -12.84
N ASN A 153 -14.78 -2.42 -13.86
CA ASN A 153 -15.60 -3.19 -14.81
C ASN A 153 -16.64 -2.31 -15.53
N ALA A 154 -16.21 -1.12 -15.94
CA ALA A 154 -17.09 -0.11 -16.51
C ALA A 154 -17.57 -0.50 -17.93
N ARG A 155 -18.88 -0.44 -18.17
CA ARG A 155 -19.52 -0.73 -19.46
C ARG A 155 -20.28 0.48 -19.98
N PRO A 156 -19.59 1.57 -20.37
CA PRO A 156 -20.28 2.77 -20.84
C PRO A 156 -21.06 2.48 -22.12
N GLY A 157 -22.20 3.15 -22.31
CA GLY A 157 -23.14 2.84 -23.39
C GLY A 157 -22.58 2.99 -24.81
N PHE A 158 -21.56 3.82 -24.99
CA PHE A 158 -20.85 3.98 -26.27
C PHE A 158 -19.90 2.80 -26.57
N LEU A 159 -19.48 2.05 -25.55
CA LEU A 159 -18.47 1.00 -25.67
C LEU A 159 -19.14 -0.33 -25.99
N ARG A 160 -19.58 -0.45 -27.25
CA ARG A 160 -20.27 -1.63 -27.77
C ARG A 160 -19.55 -2.19 -28.98
N ASN A 161 -19.47 -3.50 -29.07
CA ASN A 161 -18.99 -4.16 -30.27
C ASN A 161 -19.94 -3.84 -31.43
N PRO A 162 -19.50 -3.18 -32.51
CA PRO A 162 -20.37 -2.78 -33.61
C PRO A 162 -20.89 -3.97 -34.43
N LEU A 163 -20.19 -5.12 -34.38
CA LEU A 163 -20.57 -6.32 -35.12
C LEU A 163 -21.62 -7.15 -34.37
N THR A 164 -21.48 -7.28 -33.05
CA THR A 164 -22.35 -8.15 -32.24
C THR A 164 -23.39 -7.38 -31.42
N GLY A 165 -23.19 -6.07 -31.23
CA GLY A 165 -24.01 -5.23 -30.34
C GLY A 165 -23.76 -5.45 -28.84
N GLU A 166 -22.85 -6.37 -28.48
CA GLU A 166 -22.51 -6.66 -27.08
C GLU A 166 -21.68 -5.53 -26.45
N ASN A 167 -21.85 -5.31 -25.15
CA ASN A 167 -21.04 -4.33 -24.43
C ASN A 167 -19.59 -4.83 -24.28
N LEU A 168 -18.62 -3.96 -24.55
CA LEU A 168 -17.26 -4.16 -24.07
C LEU A 168 -17.15 -3.50 -22.69
N GLU A 169 -16.04 -3.76 -22.01
CA GLU A 169 -15.79 -3.36 -20.63
C GLU A 169 -14.41 -2.74 -20.50
N TYR A 170 -14.26 -1.78 -19.59
CA TYR A 170 -12.98 -1.33 -19.05
C TYR A 170 -12.71 -1.94 -17.68
N ASP A 171 -11.50 -2.41 -17.41
CA ASP A 171 -11.16 -2.92 -16.07
C ASP A 171 -11.28 -1.80 -15.03
N ARG A 172 -10.84 -0.59 -15.36
CA ARG A 172 -11.10 0.64 -14.59
C ARG A 172 -11.26 1.84 -15.49
N TRP A 173 -12.25 2.67 -15.23
CA TRP A 173 -12.50 3.92 -15.96
C TRP A 173 -12.68 5.09 -15.00
N TYR A 174 -11.90 6.15 -15.18
CA TYR A 174 -12.03 7.42 -14.47
C TYR A 174 -12.94 8.38 -15.22
N SER A 175 -13.75 9.15 -14.48
CA SER A 175 -14.69 10.15 -15.01
C SER A 175 -14.02 11.18 -15.93
N THR A 176 -12.72 11.42 -15.75
CA THR A 176 -11.87 12.31 -16.54
C THR A 176 -11.56 11.80 -17.95
N GLY A 177 -12.06 10.62 -18.34
CA GLY A 177 -11.84 10.06 -19.68
C GLY A 177 -10.58 9.22 -19.81
N VAL A 178 -10.07 8.66 -18.72
CA VAL A 178 -8.90 7.75 -18.73
C VAL A 178 -9.35 6.35 -18.30
N ALA A 179 -9.04 5.35 -19.11
CA ALA A 179 -9.36 3.95 -18.82
C ALA A 179 -8.08 3.10 -18.76
N PHE A 180 -8.10 2.06 -17.93
CA PHE A 180 -7.02 1.09 -17.78
C PHE A 180 -7.52 -0.32 -18.11
N GLU A 181 -6.65 -1.10 -18.73
CA GLU A 181 -6.86 -2.51 -19.10
C GLU A 181 -5.62 -3.31 -18.72
N PHE A 182 -5.81 -4.46 -18.08
CA PHE A 182 -4.75 -5.38 -17.75
C PHE A 182 -4.63 -6.49 -18.80
N ASN A 183 -3.56 -6.45 -19.58
CA ASN A 183 -3.24 -7.50 -20.54
C ASN A 183 -2.34 -8.55 -19.91
N GLY A 184 -2.94 -9.53 -19.24
CA GLY A 184 -2.20 -10.67 -18.68
C GLY A 184 -1.53 -11.54 -19.76
N PRO A 185 -0.61 -12.44 -19.37
CA PRO A 185 0.08 -13.36 -20.31
C PRO A 185 -0.87 -14.23 -21.14
N GLN A 186 -2.11 -14.40 -20.67
CA GLN A 186 -3.18 -15.14 -21.35
C GLN A 186 -3.68 -14.44 -22.62
N HIS A 187 -3.42 -13.13 -22.81
CA HIS A 187 -3.75 -12.41 -24.05
C HIS A 187 -2.76 -12.69 -25.18
N TYR A 188 -1.58 -13.23 -24.88
CA TYR A 188 -0.49 -13.32 -25.85
C TYR A 188 -0.39 -14.67 -26.57
N ARG A 189 -0.98 -15.77 -26.06
CA ARG A 189 -0.98 -17.08 -26.76
C ARG A 189 -2.15 -18.00 -26.39
N PRO A 190 -2.56 -18.88 -27.33
CA PRO A 190 -3.49 -19.97 -27.04
C PRO A 190 -2.94 -20.86 -25.92
N THR A 191 -3.62 -20.89 -24.78
CA THR A 191 -3.34 -21.86 -23.70
C THR A 191 -3.80 -23.25 -24.12
N ASP A 192 -3.36 -24.32 -23.45
CA ASP A 192 -3.82 -25.70 -23.71
C ASP A 192 -5.34 -25.90 -23.53
N LEU A 193 -6.05 -24.93 -22.94
CA LEU A 193 -7.52 -24.86 -22.87
C LEU A 193 -8.18 -24.12 -24.07
N TYR A 194 -7.39 -23.40 -24.88
CA TYR A 194 -7.83 -22.49 -25.93
C TYR A 194 -6.90 -22.57 -27.15
N SER A 195 -6.94 -23.69 -27.87
CA SER A 195 -6.09 -24.00 -29.02
C SER A 195 -6.63 -23.50 -30.38
N ASP A 196 -7.67 -22.65 -30.41
CA ASP A 196 -8.25 -22.17 -31.67
C ASP A 196 -7.72 -20.77 -32.01
N LEU A 197 -6.94 -20.66 -33.11
CA LEU A 197 -6.42 -19.42 -33.69
C LEU A 197 -7.51 -18.34 -33.84
N ARG A 198 -8.76 -18.77 -34.10
CA ARG A 198 -9.92 -17.87 -34.23
C ARG A 198 -10.26 -17.13 -32.94
N GLN A 199 -9.97 -17.71 -31.77
CA GLN A 199 -10.21 -17.03 -30.49
C GLN A 199 -9.16 -15.95 -30.21
N VAL A 200 -7.92 -16.15 -30.67
CA VAL A 200 -6.86 -15.15 -30.60
C VAL A 200 -7.17 -13.98 -31.53
N GLU A 201 -7.57 -14.27 -32.77
CA GLU A 201 -8.00 -13.25 -33.74
C GLU A 201 -9.22 -12.46 -33.24
N ALA A 202 -10.22 -13.15 -32.65
CA ALA A 202 -11.39 -12.50 -32.06
C ALA A 202 -11.01 -11.60 -30.87
N THR A 203 -10.05 -12.01 -30.04
CA THR A 203 -9.56 -11.20 -28.92
C THR A 203 -8.83 -9.95 -29.44
N GLN A 204 -7.93 -10.11 -30.41
CA GLN A 204 -7.22 -8.98 -31.02
C GLN A 204 -8.19 -8.01 -31.71
N ALA A 205 -9.20 -8.53 -32.41
CA ALA A 205 -10.24 -7.72 -33.02
C ALA A 205 -11.02 -6.92 -31.96
N ARG A 206 -11.39 -7.56 -30.84
CA ARG A 206 -12.07 -6.87 -29.72
C ARG A 206 -11.19 -5.78 -29.12
N ASP A 207 -9.90 -6.03 -28.93
CA ASP A 207 -8.96 -5.04 -28.38
C ASP A 207 -8.76 -3.85 -29.33
N LEU A 208 -8.67 -4.10 -30.64
CA LEU A 208 -8.60 -3.05 -31.66
C LEU A 208 -9.89 -2.23 -31.72
N MET A 209 -11.05 -2.88 -31.67
CA MET A 209 -12.35 -2.19 -31.60
C MET A 209 -12.44 -1.33 -30.35
N LYS A 210 -12.06 -1.88 -29.19
CA LYS A 210 -12.04 -1.14 -27.91
C LYS A 210 -11.18 0.11 -28.03
N LYS A 211 -9.96 0.00 -28.57
CA LYS A 211 -9.07 1.13 -28.82
C LYS A 211 -9.67 2.17 -29.76
N GLY A 212 -10.24 1.74 -30.89
CA GLY A 212 -10.86 2.65 -31.87
C GLY A 212 -12.03 3.44 -31.27
N ILE A 213 -12.96 2.74 -30.62
CA ILE A 213 -14.13 3.37 -29.97
C ILE A 213 -13.68 4.30 -28.85
N SER A 214 -12.69 3.91 -28.05
CA SER A 214 -12.13 4.76 -27.00
C SER A 214 -11.64 6.09 -27.58
N GLN A 215 -10.84 6.01 -28.65
CA GLN A 215 -10.27 7.18 -29.31
C GLN A 215 -11.35 8.10 -29.89
N GLU A 216 -12.37 7.53 -30.55
CA GLU A 216 -13.49 8.31 -31.09
C GLU A 216 -14.28 9.07 -30.01
N GLN A 217 -14.35 8.50 -28.80
CA GLN A 217 -15.04 9.09 -27.66
C GLN A 217 -14.13 9.96 -26.78
N GLY A 218 -12.88 10.20 -27.20
CA GLY A 218 -11.91 11.00 -26.44
C GLY A 218 -11.41 10.32 -25.15
N VAL A 219 -11.56 9.00 -25.04
CA VAL A 219 -11.07 8.21 -23.90
C VAL A 219 -9.63 7.77 -24.16
N VAL A 220 -8.74 8.09 -23.23
CA VAL A 220 -7.35 7.60 -23.24
C VAL A 220 -7.34 6.19 -22.64
N LEU A 221 -7.14 5.18 -23.49
CA LEU A 221 -7.06 3.78 -23.07
C LEU A 221 -5.60 3.37 -22.82
N ILE A 222 -5.27 3.08 -21.55
CA ILE A 222 -3.93 2.70 -21.10
C ILE A 222 -3.88 1.20 -20.83
N THR A 223 -3.10 0.48 -21.62
CA THR A 223 -2.85 -0.95 -21.39
C THR A 223 -1.72 -1.13 -20.37
N VAL A 224 -1.93 -2.00 -19.39
CA VAL A 224 -0.95 -2.41 -18.37
C VAL A 224 -0.63 -3.88 -18.57
N GLU A 225 0.67 -4.19 -18.63
CA GLU A 225 1.16 -5.56 -18.76
C GLU A 225 1.83 -6.04 -17.45
N PRO A 226 2.08 -7.35 -17.27
CA PRO A 226 2.71 -7.86 -16.05
C PRO A 226 4.00 -7.13 -15.66
N GLN A 227 4.86 -6.83 -16.63
CA GLN A 227 6.12 -6.11 -16.39
C GLN A 227 5.93 -4.65 -15.98
N ASP A 228 4.73 -4.10 -16.16
CA ASP A 228 4.41 -2.72 -15.78
C ASP A 228 3.99 -2.60 -14.33
N LEU A 229 3.74 -3.72 -13.62
CA LEU A 229 3.36 -3.77 -12.20
C LEU A 229 4.56 -3.48 -11.28
N THR A 230 5.17 -2.32 -11.47
CA THR A 230 6.23 -1.75 -10.63
C THR A 230 5.90 -0.29 -10.38
N LEU A 231 6.40 0.28 -9.27
CA LEU A 231 6.13 1.67 -8.91
C LEU A 231 6.46 2.62 -10.08
N GLU A 232 7.67 2.51 -10.61
CA GLU A 232 8.19 3.39 -11.66
C GLU A 232 7.36 3.32 -12.94
N ARG A 233 7.00 2.11 -13.39
CA ARG A 233 6.25 1.93 -14.65
C ARG A 233 4.77 2.27 -14.51
N MET A 234 4.16 1.95 -13.38
CA MET A 234 2.79 2.39 -13.10
C MET A 234 2.72 3.91 -13.02
N GLN A 235 3.66 4.56 -12.33
CA GLN A 235 3.75 6.03 -12.32
C GLN A 235 3.92 6.60 -13.72
N ALA A 236 4.82 6.03 -14.54
CA ALA A 236 5.04 6.49 -15.90
C ALA A 236 3.79 6.37 -16.79
N LYS A 237 2.98 5.32 -16.60
CA LYS A 237 1.71 5.17 -17.34
C LYS A 237 0.63 6.14 -16.88
N ILE A 238 0.60 6.48 -15.60
CA ILE A 238 -0.41 7.38 -15.02
C ILE A 238 -0.04 8.85 -15.28
N ALA A 239 1.25 9.17 -15.26
CA ALA A 239 1.78 10.53 -15.40
C ALA A 239 1.31 11.17 -16.70
N GLY A 240 0.81 12.41 -16.59
CA GLY A 240 0.26 13.17 -17.72
C GLY A 240 -1.21 12.89 -18.04
N HIS A 241 -1.82 11.87 -17.43
CA HIS A 241 -3.23 11.51 -17.63
C HIS A 241 -4.09 11.70 -16.38
N LEU A 242 -3.54 11.38 -15.20
CA LEU A 242 -4.24 11.50 -13.92
C LEU A 242 -3.33 12.10 -12.85
N PRO A 243 -3.89 12.77 -11.82
CA PRO A 243 -3.11 13.28 -10.72
C PRO A 243 -2.50 12.13 -9.90
N LEU A 244 -1.22 12.28 -9.53
CA LEU A 244 -0.47 11.29 -8.75
C LEU A 244 -0.43 11.69 -7.27
N ARG A 245 -0.72 10.73 -6.39
CA ARG A 245 -0.50 10.85 -4.95
C ARG A 245 0.99 10.88 -4.62
N LYS A 246 1.36 11.64 -3.59
CA LYS A 246 2.68 11.56 -2.97
C LYS A 246 2.70 10.37 -2.02
N ILE A 247 3.49 9.35 -2.35
CA ILE A 247 3.64 8.15 -1.53
C ILE A 247 5.00 8.19 -0.83
N ARG A 248 5.03 7.67 0.38
CA ARG A 248 6.27 7.54 1.14
C ARG A 248 6.98 6.24 0.78
N CYS A 249 8.30 6.25 0.77
CA CYS A 249 9.09 5.05 0.48
C CYS A 249 8.95 3.96 1.55
N ASP A 250 8.58 4.35 2.78
CA ASP A 250 8.34 3.46 3.92
C ASP A 250 6.90 2.94 4.01
N ASP A 251 6.04 3.27 3.04
CA ASP A 251 4.63 2.89 3.07
C ASP A 251 4.46 1.36 3.02
N PRO A 252 3.79 0.75 4.01
CA PRO A 252 3.64 -0.71 4.08
C PRO A 252 2.85 -1.29 2.91
N VAL A 253 1.88 -0.55 2.36
CA VAL A 253 1.11 -0.98 1.17
C VAL A 253 2.01 -0.98 -0.06
N LEU A 254 2.84 0.05 -0.24
CA LEU A 254 3.78 0.13 -1.36
C LEU A 254 4.74 -1.08 -1.35
N ARG A 255 5.38 -1.34 -0.21
CA ARG A 255 6.32 -2.45 -0.05
C ARG A 255 5.65 -3.79 -0.35
N PHE A 256 4.43 -3.99 0.14
CA PHE A 256 3.68 -5.20 -0.10
C PHE A 256 3.25 -5.38 -1.57
N LEU A 257 2.79 -4.32 -2.25
CA LEU A 257 2.43 -4.38 -3.66
C LEU A 257 3.64 -4.67 -4.53
N ALA A 258 4.78 -4.02 -4.27
CA ALA A 258 6.03 -4.30 -4.98
C ALA A 258 6.42 -5.79 -4.87
N ALA A 259 6.46 -6.34 -3.63
CA ALA A 259 6.78 -7.74 -3.41
C ALA A 259 5.76 -8.70 -4.04
N SER A 260 4.46 -8.35 -4.00
CA SER A 260 3.39 -9.16 -4.60
C SER A 260 3.47 -9.17 -6.12
N SER A 261 3.76 -8.03 -6.73
CA SER A 261 3.95 -7.90 -8.17
C SER A 261 5.21 -8.61 -8.65
N GLU A 262 6.32 -8.57 -7.91
CA GLU A 262 7.51 -9.36 -8.21
C GLU A 262 7.21 -10.86 -8.22
N ARG A 263 6.50 -11.36 -7.20
CA ARG A 263 6.06 -12.77 -7.15
C ARG A 263 5.15 -13.12 -8.33
N TYR A 264 4.25 -12.22 -8.71
CA TYR A 264 3.39 -12.40 -9.87
C TYR A 264 4.18 -12.45 -11.18
N MET A 265 5.10 -11.50 -11.40
CA MET A 265 5.98 -11.45 -12.56
C MET A 265 6.88 -12.68 -12.66
N PHE A 266 7.40 -13.17 -11.52
CA PHE A 266 8.19 -14.41 -11.50
C PHE A 266 7.36 -15.63 -11.88
N LYS A 267 6.12 -15.75 -11.40
CA LYS A 267 5.22 -16.84 -11.80
C LYS A 267 4.85 -16.74 -13.28
N ALA A 268 4.43 -15.56 -13.74
CA ALA A 268 4.10 -15.30 -15.13
C ALA A 268 5.30 -15.56 -16.07
N GLY A 269 6.50 -15.12 -15.67
CA GLY A 269 7.76 -15.31 -16.41
C GLY A 269 8.31 -16.74 -16.33
N GLY A 270 8.10 -17.45 -15.22
CA GLY A 270 8.50 -18.85 -15.04
C GLY A 270 7.61 -19.81 -15.84
N GLU A 271 6.30 -19.56 -15.86
CA GLU A 271 5.37 -20.20 -16.79
C GLU A 271 5.78 -19.91 -18.24
N TRP A 272 6.16 -18.67 -18.54
CA TRP A 272 6.67 -18.27 -19.86
C TRP A 272 7.96 -19.02 -20.24
N ARG A 273 8.93 -19.20 -19.33
CA ARG A 273 10.17 -19.95 -19.60
C ARG A 273 9.94 -21.46 -19.74
N ARG A 274 9.18 -22.08 -18.83
CA ARG A 274 8.87 -23.53 -18.85
C ARG A 274 8.07 -23.93 -20.09
N LYS A 275 7.17 -23.07 -20.56
CA LYS A 275 6.35 -23.33 -21.76
C LYS A 275 7.05 -22.95 -23.07
N ARG A 276 8.11 -22.12 -23.04
CA ARG A 276 8.93 -21.77 -24.22
C ARG A 276 10.05 -22.78 -24.51
N PHE A 277 10.55 -23.47 -23.47
CA PHE A 277 11.53 -24.53 -23.58
C PHE A 277 11.07 -25.74 -22.75
N PRO A 278 10.11 -26.53 -23.25
CA PRO A 278 9.82 -27.82 -22.63
C PRO A 278 11.10 -28.66 -22.66
N GLN A 279 11.58 -29.06 -21.47
CA GLN A 279 12.65 -30.06 -21.39
C GLN A 279 12.11 -31.38 -21.98
N PRO A 280 12.90 -32.10 -22.78
CA PRO A 280 12.48 -33.33 -23.46
C PRO A 280 12.09 -34.45 -22.49
#